data_AF-A0A9X7TB52-F1
#
_entry.id   AF-A0A9X7TB52-F1
#
_cell.length_a   1.000
_cell.length_b   1.000
_cell.length_c   1.000
_cell.angle_alpha   90.00
_cell.angle_beta   90.00
_cell.angle_gamma   90.00
#
_symmetry.space_group_name_H-M   'P 1'
#
loop_
_entity.id
_entity.type
_entity.pdbx_description
1 polymer ?
#
loop_
_entity_poly.entity_id
_entity_poly.type
_entity_poly.pdbx_seq_one_letter_code
_entity_poly.pdbx_strand_id
1 'polypeptide(L)'
;MLAMLLLLLPTVVSAHIVNEQNLYDDLQYSKATPQIVQLSGLGVIAYDHGSTLFSPQEKLTREELAHWAGAFWKLKESGAAREQVTAAALEKGLVPSLDGNATYADVNQAYFAGKLAVPEQDAARELTKEEFAVFVFEHRNDAVEGKSLYDRGGFVAGPTGKVEKVAVREEKDTAGKTSKVYSLTISGTVHDLSAHPRVLQAAVDPAQWEGKTVEEAWLMNVAGKPQLQLILFAKSADASGQSAQPEKAPTADHAHAGHTDHAAAASGDETGASMVPLVVAIVLLALVGGWLFARRRK
;
A
#
# COMPACT_ATOMS: atom_id res chain seq x y z
N MET A 1 -18.72 -44.82 5.60
CA MET A 1 -19.38 -43.54 5.92
C MET A 1 -18.53 -42.78 6.93
N LEU A 2 -18.65 -41.45 6.94
CA LEU A 2 -17.79 -40.40 7.53
C LEU A 2 -16.45 -40.23 6.79
N ALA A 3 -16.40 -39.44 5.70
CA ALA A 3 -16.42 -37.97 5.68
C ALA A 3 -15.19 -37.35 6.37
N MET A 4 -14.02 -37.49 5.75
CA MET A 4 -12.90 -36.57 5.98
C MET A 4 -12.98 -35.50 4.90
N LEU A 5 -14.02 -34.67 5.00
CA LEU A 5 -14.11 -33.42 4.26
C LEU A 5 -13.13 -32.46 4.95
N LEU A 6 -11.88 -32.41 4.48
CA LEU A 6 -11.02 -31.28 4.82
C LEU A 6 -11.77 -30.03 4.35
N LEU A 7 -12.26 -29.25 5.30
CA LEU A 7 -12.72 -27.89 5.10
C LEU A 7 -11.54 -27.06 4.59
N LEU A 8 -11.31 -27.12 3.27
CA LEU A 8 -10.61 -26.08 2.53
C LEU A 8 -11.53 -24.85 2.58
N LEU A 9 -11.48 -24.12 3.69
CA LEU A 9 -12.15 -22.84 3.79
C LEU A 9 -11.54 -21.95 2.70
N PRO A 10 -12.34 -21.41 1.77
CA PRO A 10 -11.83 -20.51 0.74
C PRO A 10 -11.21 -19.29 1.44
N THR A 11 -9.95 -18.98 1.11
CA THR A 11 -9.32 -17.75 1.58
C THR A 11 -10.00 -16.58 0.89
N VAL A 12 -10.72 -15.77 1.66
CA VAL A 12 -11.39 -14.58 1.14
C VAL A 12 -10.35 -13.48 0.99
N VAL A 13 -10.03 -13.08 -0.24
CA VAL A 13 -9.27 -11.85 -0.49
C VAL A 13 -10.26 -10.72 -0.65
N SER A 14 -10.26 -9.79 0.31
CA SER A 14 -11.03 -8.55 0.21
C SER A 14 -10.20 -7.51 -0.54
N ALA A 15 -10.88 -6.59 -1.25
CA ALA A 15 -10.23 -5.34 -1.61
C ALA A 15 -9.64 -4.71 -0.33
N HIS A 16 -8.34 -4.49 -0.33
CA HIS A 16 -7.64 -3.81 0.74
C HIS A 16 -7.53 -2.36 0.33
N ILE A 17 -8.44 -1.53 0.83
CA ILE A 17 -8.41 -0.09 0.58
C ILE A 17 -7.14 0.48 1.19
N VAL A 18 -6.38 1.21 0.38
CA VAL A 18 -5.14 1.85 0.81
C VAL A 18 -5.31 3.36 0.73
N ASN A 19 -5.05 4.06 1.82
CA ASN A 19 -5.22 5.51 1.96
C ASN A 19 -4.05 6.14 2.73
N GLU A 20 -4.18 7.42 3.09
CA GLU A 20 -3.18 8.18 3.83
C GLU A 20 -2.83 7.60 5.21
N GLN A 21 -3.69 6.72 5.77
CA GLN A 21 -3.56 6.18 7.12
C GLN A 21 -2.85 4.83 7.15
N ASN A 22 -2.80 4.10 6.04
CA ASN A 22 -2.29 2.72 6.01
C ASN A 22 -1.34 2.41 4.84
N LEU A 23 -1.03 3.39 3.97
CA LEU A 23 -0.07 3.17 2.89
C LEU A 23 1.37 3.00 3.43
N TYR A 24 1.81 3.90 4.32
CA TYR A 24 3.06 3.78 5.08
C TYR A 24 2.87 4.39 6.49
N ASP A 25 3.58 3.86 7.48
CA ASP A 25 3.40 4.22 8.90
C ASP A 25 3.86 5.67 9.22
N ASP A 26 4.72 6.22 8.38
CA ASP A 26 5.38 7.51 8.58
C ASP A 26 4.83 8.66 7.70
N LEU A 27 3.77 8.42 6.92
CA LEU A 27 3.17 9.49 6.10
C LEU A 27 2.59 10.65 6.91
N GLN A 28 2.23 10.43 8.18
CA GLN A 28 1.79 11.51 9.06
C GLN A 28 2.84 12.64 9.25
N TYR A 29 4.12 12.35 8.95
CA TYR A 29 5.21 13.32 9.03
C TYR A 29 5.51 14.01 7.69
N SER A 30 4.84 13.61 6.61
CA SER A 30 5.00 14.20 5.27
C SER A 30 3.97 15.28 5.00
N LYS A 31 4.39 16.37 4.39
CA LYS A 31 3.47 17.39 3.83
C LYS A 31 2.93 16.98 2.46
N ALA A 32 3.56 16.01 1.81
CA ALA A 32 3.20 15.51 0.49
C ALA A 32 2.34 14.24 0.54
N THR A 33 1.70 13.93 1.68
CA THR A 33 0.95 12.68 1.87
C THR A 33 -0.11 12.42 0.79
N PRO A 34 -0.97 13.39 0.42
CA PRO A 34 -1.90 13.18 -0.69
C PRO A 34 -1.20 12.83 -2.00
N GLN A 35 -0.10 13.51 -2.31
CA GLN A 35 0.68 13.30 -3.53
C GLN A 35 1.33 11.92 -3.55
N ILE A 36 1.89 11.47 -2.42
CA ILE A 36 2.50 10.14 -2.28
C ILE A 36 1.46 9.04 -2.50
N VAL A 37 0.28 9.15 -1.86
CA VAL A 37 -0.80 8.17 -2.04
C VAL A 37 -1.27 8.12 -3.49
N GLN A 38 -1.44 9.29 -4.10
CA GLN A 38 -1.91 9.39 -5.49
C GLN A 38 -0.89 8.84 -6.48
N LEU A 39 0.40 9.16 -6.31
CA LEU A 39 1.47 8.66 -7.17
C LEU A 39 1.75 7.17 -6.95
N SER A 40 1.54 6.64 -5.74
CA SER A 40 1.51 5.19 -5.51
C SER A 40 0.36 4.54 -6.27
N GLY A 41 -0.81 5.18 -6.30
CA GLY A 41 -1.98 4.70 -7.04
C GLY A 41 -1.78 4.70 -8.55
N LEU A 42 -1.05 5.69 -9.06
CA LEU A 42 -0.64 5.81 -10.45
C LEU A 42 0.48 4.82 -10.85
N GLY A 43 1.09 4.15 -9.86
CA GLY A 43 2.24 3.27 -10.06
C GLY A 43 3.56 4.02 -10.33
N VAL A 44 3.58 5.34 -10.15
CA VAL A 44 4.80 6.16 -10.23
C VAL A 44 5.74 5.80 -9.07
N ILE A 45 5.18 5.73 -7.85
CA ILE A 45 5.89 5.21 -6.69
C ILE A 45 5.56 3.72 -6.60
N ALA A 46 6.54 2.86 -6.89
CA ALA A 46 6.33 1.42 -6.79
C ALA A 46 6.12 1.03 -5.33
N TYR A 47 5.00 0.36 -5.04
CA TYR A 47 4.70 -0.12 -3.71
C TYR A 47 5.55 -1.36 -3.40
N ASP A 48 6.44 -1.24 -2.43
CA ASP A 48 7.21 -2.37 -1.90
C ASP A 48 6.47 -2.99 -0.72
N HIS A 49 5.98 -4.21 -0.90
CA HIS A 49 5.28 -4.97 0.15
C HIS A 49 6.17 -5.30 1.36
N GLY A 50 7.49 -5.14 1.25
CA GLY A 50 8.46 -5.42 2.32
C GLY A 50 8.81 -4.23 3.21
N SER A 51 8.48 -2.99 2.80
CA SER A 51 8.77 -1.78 3.59
C SER A 51 7.50 -1.19 4.19
N THR A 52 7.49 -0.99 5.51
CA THR A 52 6.39 -0.29 6.19
C THR A 52 6.58 1.23 6.22
N LEU A 53 7.77 1.72 5.85
CA LEU A 53 8.13 3.13 5.87
C LEU A 53 8.38 3.66 4.45
N PHE A 54 7.97 4.91 4.22
CA PHE A 54 8.31 5.64 3.00
C PHE A 54 9.64 6.40 3.14
N SER A 55 9.91 6.94 4.33
CA SER A 55 11.02 7.84 4.65
C SER A 55 10.99 9.14 3.83
N PRO A 56 9.95 9.99 3.97
CA PRO A 56 9.73 11.16 3.10
C PRO A 56 10.89 12.15 3.08
N GLN A 57 11.61 12.29 4.21
CA GLN A 57 12.70 13.26 4.36
C GLN A 57 14.08 12.71 3.93
N GLU A 58 14.17 11.42 3.59
CA GLU A 58 15.41 10.85 3.03
C GLU A 58 15.59 11.27 1.57
N LYS A 59 16.85 11.34 1.14
CA LYS A 59 17.19 11.57 -0.27
C LYS A 59 16.73 10.38 -1.10
N LEU A 60 16.10 10.67 -2.24
CA LEU A 60 15.77 9.65 -3.23
C LEU A 60 17.06 9.19 -3.90
N THR A 61 17.38 7.90 -3.88
CA THR A 61 18.55 7.38 -4.59
C THR A 61 18.25 7.19 -6.08
N ARG A 62 19.28 7.24 -6.94
CA ARG A 62 19.07 6.96 -8.37
C ARG A 62 18.65 5.51 -8.60
N GLU A 63 19.13 4.58 -7.79
CA GLU A 63 18.69 3.18 -7.82
C GLU A 63 17.19 3.05 -7.52
N GLU A 64 16.68 3.76 -6.51
CA GLU A 64 15.25 3.75 -6.16
C GLU A 64 14.40 4.41 -7.25
N LEU A 65 14.84 5.55 -7.77
CA LEU A 65 14.22 6.19 -8.93
C LEU A 65 14.17 5.26 -10.15
N ALA A 66 15.28 4.57 -10.45
CA ALA A 66 15.36 3.61 -11.55
C ALA A 66 14.38 2.45 -11.37
N HIS A 67 14.26 1.91 -10.16
CA HIS A 67 13.27 0.89 -9.88
C HIS A 67 11.84 1.40 -10.10
N TRP A 68 11.50 2.55 -9.50
CA TRP A 68 10.16 3.14 -9.60
C TRP A 68 9.78 3.47 -11.05
N ALA A 69 10.66 4.14 -11.78
CA ALA A 69 10.43 4.46 -13.19
C ALA A 69 10.36 3.18 -14.03
N GLY A 70 11.30 2.24 -13.86
CA GLY A 70 11.30 0.98 -14.61
C GLY A 70 10.01 0.17 -14.41
N ALA A 71 9.48 0.14 -13.20
CA ALA A 71 8.20 -0.49 -12.89
C ALA A 71 7.03 0.24 -13.55
N PHE A 72 6.97 1.58 -13.45
CA PHE A 72 5.94 2.41 -14.09
C PHE A 72 5.90 2.21 -15.60
N TRP A 73 7.06 2.19 -16.26
CA TRP A 73 7.20 1.99 -17.70
C TRP A 73 7.06 0.53 -18.14
N LYS A 74 6.84 -0.41 -17.20
CA LYS A 74 6.69 -1.84 -17.47
C LYS A 74 7.86 -2.40 -18.30
N LEU A 75 9.09 -2.01 -17.96
CA LEU A 75 10.29 -2.45 -18.69
C LEU A 75 10.58 -3.95 -18.53
N LYS A 76 9.94 -4.58 -17.56
CA LYS A 76 9.92 -6.02 -17.32
C LYS A 76 8.51 -6.48 -16.98
N GLU A 77 8.31 -7.79 -17.06
CA GLU A 77 7.07 -8.46 -16.66
C GLU A 77 6.73 -8.18 -15.18
N SER A 78 5.44 -8.21 -14.86
CA SER A 78 4.96 -8.04 -13.48
C SER A 78 5.56 -9.11 -12.56
N GLY A 79 6.13 -8.69 -11.43
CA GLY A 79 6.77 -9.59 -10.46
C GLY A 79 8.24 -9.91 -10.75
N ALA A 80 8.84 -9.29 -11.78
CA ALA A 80 10.29 -9.34 -11.97
C ALA A 80 11.04 -8.82 -10.72
N ALA A 81 12.23 -9.37 -10.48
CA ALA A 81 13.06 -8.96 -9.36
C ALA A 81 13.47 -7.49 -9.49
N ARG A 82 13.60 -6.79 -8.35
CA ARG A 82 13.92 -5.36 -8.29
C ARG A 82 15.15 -5.04 -9.15
N GLU A 83 16.20 -5.83 -9.03
CA GLU A 83 17.47 -5.66 -9.71
C GLU A 83 17.31 -5.72 -11.24
N GLN A 84 16.41 -6.58 -11.73
CA GLN A 84 16.13 -6.72 -13.17
C GLN A 84 15.41 -5.50 -13.72
N VAL A 85 14.48 -4.93 -12.94
CA VAL A 85 13.75 -3.70 -13.30
C VAL A 85 14.71 -2.51 -13.30
N THR A 86 15.52 -2.38 -12.26
CA THR A 86 16.51 -1.31 -12.11
C THR A 86 17.55 -1.34 -13.23
N ALA A 87 18.10 -2.52 -13.56
CA ALA A 87 19.05 -2.65 -14.66
C ALA A 87 18.43 -2.26 -16.01
N ALA A 88 17.17 -2.62 -16.24
CA ALA A 88 16.46 -2.25 -17.47
C ALA A 88 16.21 -0.74 -17.58
N ALA A 89 15.91 -0.07 -16.45
CA ALA A 89 15.75 1.38 -16.42
C ALA A 89 17.05 2.11 -16.74
N LEU A 90 18.19 1.62 -16.23
CA LEU A 90 19.52 2.13 -16.59
C LEU A 90 19.82 1.90 -18.07
N GLU A 91 19.62 0.69 -18.59
CA GLU A 91 19.83 0.35 -20.01
C GLU A 91 18.98 1.23 -20.95
N LYS A 92 17.76 1.56 -20.51
CA LYS A 92 16.84 2.44 -21.23
C LYS A 92 17.21 3.92 -21.15
N GLY A 93 18.17 4.30 -20.30
CA GLY A 93 18.58 5.68 -20.09
C GLY A 93 17.56 6.53 -19.32
N LEU A 94 16.78 5.90 -18.43
CA LEU A 94 15.86 6.63 -17.54
C LEU A 94 16.60 7.35 -16.41
N VAL A 95 17.75 6.81 -16.00
CA VAL A 95 18.69 7.43 -15.06
C VAL A 95 20.12 7.35 -15.64
N PRO A 96 21.04 8.25 -15.26
CA PRO A 96 22.40 8.24 -15.79
C PRO A 96 23.31 7.18 -15.15
N SER A 97 23.03 6.80 -13.90
CA SER A 97 23.74 5.79 -13.12
C SER A 97 22.82 5.28 -12.00
N LEU A 98 23.24 4.23 -11.30
CA LEU A 98 22.55 3.74 -10.08
C LEU A 98 23.14 4.33 -8.80
N ASP A 99 24.38 4.83 -8.85
CA ASP A 99 25.09 5.36 -7.69
C ASP A 99 24.58 6.75 -7.31
N GLY A 100 24.52 7.04 -6.01
CA GLY A 100 24.23 8.36 -5.45
C GLY A 100 22.75 8.75 -5.45
N ASN A 101 22.51 10.01 -5.09
CA ASN A 101 21.16 10.57 -4.99
C ASN A 101 20.64 11.06 -6.35
N ALA A 102 19.35 10.94 -6.55
CA ALA A 102 18.65 11.50 -7.69
C ALA A 102 18.56 13.02 -7.57
N THR A 103 18.45 13.67 -8.73
CA THR A 103 18.26 15.11 -8.90
C THR A 103 16.94 15.41 -9.62
N TYR A 104 16.51 16.67 -9.65
CA TYR A 104 15.33 17.06 -10.45
C TYR A 104 15.51 16.74 -11.94
N ALA A 105 16.73 16.87 -12.48
CA ALA A 105 17.03 16.48 -13.84
C ALA A 105 16.85 14.97 -14.06
N ASP A 106 17.29 14.13 -13.10
CA ASP A 106 17.10 12.67 -13.18
C ASP A 106 15.60 12.31 -13.21
N VAL A 107 14.78 12.97 -12.38
CA VAL A 107 13.33 12.74 -12.33
C VAL A 107 12.63 13.21 -13.61
N ASN A 108 13.03 14.38 -14.13
CA ASN A 108 12.56 14.91 -15.41
C ASN A 108 12.90 13.94 -16.55
N GLN A 109 14.12 13.40 -16.57
CA GLN A 109 14.51 12.37 -17.54
C GLN A 109 13.66 11.11 -17.40
N ALA A 110 13.50 10.59 -16.17
CA ALA A 110 12.85 9.31 -15.92
C ALA A 110 11.36 9.29 -16.27
N TYR A 111 10.60 10.36 -15.99
CA TYR A 111 9.14 10.39 -16.19
C TYR A 111 8.69 11.28 -17.35
N PHE A 112 9.50 12.25 -17.74
CA PHE A 112 9.11 13.31 -18.66
C PHE A 112 10.10 13.48 -19.82
N ALA A 113 10.97 12.49 -20.06
CA ALA A 113 11.94 12.47 -21.16
C ALA A 113 12.81 13.74 -21.24
N GLY A 114 13.06 14.38 -20.09
CA GLY A 114 13.84 15.62 -19.99
C GLY A 114 13.15 16.84 -20.59
N LYS A 115 11.83 16.80 -20.81
CA LYS A 115 11.08 17.84 -21.53
C LYS A 115 10.49 18.92 -20.63
N LEU A 116 10.44 18.72 -19.32
CA LEU A 116 10.01 19.78 -18.42
C LEU A 116 11.06 20.88 -18.35
N ALA A 117 10.60 22.13 -18.27
CA ALA A 117 11.46 23.27 -18.00
C ALA A 117 11.76 23.33 -16.50
N VAL A 118 12.85 22.69 -16.09
CA VAL A 118 13.37 22.79 -14.71
C VAL A 118 14.37 23.94 -14.67
N PRO A 119 14.24 24.89 -13.72
CA PRO A 119 15.22 25.95 -13.56
C PRO A 119 16.64 25.39 -13.39
N GLU A 120 17.63 26.02 -14.03
CA GLU A 120 19.00 25.50 -14.06
C GLU A 120 19.58 25.30 -12.66
N GLN A 121 19.26 26.21 -11.72
CA GLN A 121 19.69 26.10 -10.33
C GLN A 121 19.10 24.88 -9.58
N ASP A 122 17.96 24.36 -10.03
CA ASP A 122 17.28 23.23 -9.40
C ASP A 122 17.59 21.91 -10.10
N ALA A 123 17.94 21.94 -11.39
CA ALA A 123 18.16 20.73 -12.20
C ALA A 123 19.17 19.76 -11.56
N ALA A 124 20.30 20.27 -11.07
CA ALA A 124 21.34 19.47 -10.42
C ALA A 124 21.12 19.26 -8.91
N ARG A 125 20.05 19.81 -8.33
CA ARG A 125 19.78 19.72 -6.89
C ARG A 125 19.26 18.34 -6.55
N GLU A 126 19.86 17.70 -5.56
CA GLU A 126 19.37 16.44 -5.01
C GLU A 126 18.06 16.65 -4.25
N LEU A 127 17.10 15.75 -4.44
CA LEU A 127 15.78 15.84 -3.83
C LEU A 127 15.50 14.70 -2.86
N THR A 128 14.65 15.00 -1.88
CA THR A 128 14.03 14.02 -1.00
C THR A 128 12.90 13.27 -1.69
N LYS A 129 12.45 12.16 -1.11
CA LYS A 129 11.28 11.43 -1.62
C LYS A 129 9.99 12.26 -1.53
N GLU A 130 9.87 13.13 -0.52
CA GLU A 130 8.79 14.10 -0.40
C GLU A 130 8.82 15.12 -1.55
N GLU A 131 9.98 15.73 -1.81
CA GLU A 131 10.15 16.67 -2.92
C GLU A 131 9.89 16.01 -4.28
N PHE A 132 10.28 14.74 -4.45
CA PHE A 132 9.95 13.94 -5.63
C PHE A 132 8.44 13.85 -5.82
N ALA A 133 7.71 13.48 -4.75
CA ALA A 133 6.26 13.33 -4.83
C ALA A 133 5.59 14.64 -5.19
N VAL A 134 6.03 15.78 -4.62
CA VAL A 134 5.51 17.10 -4.98
C VAL A 134 5.77 17.43 -6.45
N PHE A 135 7.01 17.29 -6.90
CA PHE A 135 7.43 17.64 -8.25
C PHE A 135 6.72 16.82 -9.32
N VAL A 136 6.71 15.49 -9.18
CA VAL A 136 6.04 14.62 -10.17
C VAL A 136 4.53 14.83 -10.15
N PHE A 137 3.96 15.07 -8.97
CA PHE A 137 2.53 15.37 -8.85
C PHE A 137 2.15 16.65 -9.58
N GLU A 138 2.92 17.73 -9.43
CA GLU A 138 2.67 19.01 -10.10
C GLU A 138 2.60 18.83 -11.63
N HIS A 139 3.50 18.04 -12.19
CA HIS A 139 3.62 17.81 -13.63
C HIS A 139 2.84 16.60 -14.17
N ARG A 140 2.08 15.88 -13.32
CA ARG A 140 1.42 14.62 -13.72
C ARG A 140 0.47 14.74 -14.91
N ASN A 141 -0.12 15.92 -15.08
CA ASN A 141 -1.05 16.25 -16.16
C ASN A 141 -0.37 16.84 -17.40
N ASP A 142 0.92 17.18 -17.31
CA ASP A 142 1.64 17.79 -18.42
C ASP A 142 1.77 16.78 -19.56
N ALA A 143 1.34 17.20 -20.74
CA ALA A 143 1.37 16.37 -21.93
C ALA A 143 2.77 16.36 -22.54
N VAL A 144 3.63 15.48 -22.04
CA VAL A 144 4.92 15.21 -22.67
C VAL A 144 4.72 14.21 -23.81
N GLU A 145 5.11 14.59 -25.02
CA GLU A 145 4.85 13.81 -26.25
C GLU A 145 3.36 13.46 -26.44
N GLY A 146 2.48 14.37 -26.02
CA GLY A 146 1.03 14.22 -26.16
C GLY A 146 0.37 13.26 -25.15
N LYS A 147 1.08 12.82 -24.11
CA LYS A 147 0.54 11.92 -23.07
C LYS A 147 0.94 12.38 -21.67
N SER A 148 -0.05 12.49 -20.79
CA SER A 148 0.14 12.67 -19.35
C SER A 148 0.67 11.39 -18.69
N LEU A 149 1.02 11.47 -17.39
CA LEU A 149 1.37 10.28 -16.62
C LEU A 149 0.17 9.33 -16.46
N TYR A 150 -1.05 9.85 -16.41
CA TYR A 150 -2.28 9.03 -16.42
C TYR A 150 -2.39 8.21 -17.71
N ASP A 151 -2.22 8.86 -18.87
CA ASP A 151 -2.29 8.18 -20.17
C ASP A 151 -1.22 7.10 -20.30
N ARG A 152 -0.01 7.39 -19.82
CA ARG A 152 1.13 6.45 -19.82
C ARG A 152 0.89 5.27 -18.87
N GLY A 153 0.29 5.52 -17.71
CA GLY A 153 -0.13 4.47 -16.77
C GLY A 153 -1.33 3.65 -17.24
N GLY A 154 -2.03 4.08 -18.30
CA GLY A 154 -3.24 3.43 -18.80
C GLY A 154 -4.49 3.75 -17.97
N PHE A 155 -4.49 4.90 -17.30
CA PHE A 155 -5.63 5.40 -16.55
C PHE A 155 -6.59 6.15 -17.47
N VAL A 156 -7.87 6.02 -17.17
CA VAL A 156 -8.95 6.78 -17.81
C VAL A 156 -9.70 7.52 -16.70
N ALA A 157 -10.10 8.77 -16.97
CA ALA A 157 -10.94 9.51 -16.04
C ALA A 157 -12.19 8.70 -15.68
N GLY A 158 -12.46 8.61 -14.39
CA GLY A 158 -13.57 7.87 -13.81
C GLY A 158 -14.77 8.77 -13.46
N PRO A 159 -15.81 8.18 -12.84
CA PRO A 159 -17.00 8.91 -12.42
C PRO A 159 -16.71 9.87 -11.27
N THR A 160 -17.24 11.09 -11.35
CA THR A 160 -17.28 12.07 -10.26
C THR A 160 -18.71 12.26 -9.78
N GLY A 161 -18.88 12.80 -8.56
CA GLY A 161 -20.19 13.09 -7.98
C GLY A 161 -20.48 12.26 -6.74
N LYS A 162 -21.74 12.24 -6.32
CA LYS A 162 -22.16 11.60 -5.07
C LYS A 162 -22.17 10.08 -5.20
N VAL A 163 -21.62 9.37 -4.22
CA VAL A 163 -21.79 7.92 -4.08
C VAL A 163 -23.23 7.67 -3.60
N GLU A 164 -24.04 7.13 -4.49
CA GLU A 164 -25.46 6.84 -4.23
C GLU A 164 -25.63 5.56 -3.41
N LYS A 165 -24.76 4.58 -3.66
CA LYS A 165 -24.83 3.27 -3.03
C LYS A 165 -23.47 2.58 -3.05
N VAL A 166 -23.19 1.81 -2.01
CA VAL A 166 -22.08 0.86 -1.96
C VAL A 166 -22.62 -0.56 -1.87
N ALA A 167 -22.11 -1.44 -2.73
CA ALA A 167 -22.45 -2.85 -2.75
C ALA A 167 -21.20 -3.71 -2.55
N VAL A 168 -21.38 -4.89 -1.99
CA VAL A 168 -20.34 -5.93 -1.92
C VAL A 168 -20.90 -7.20 -2.52
N ARG A 169 -20.09 -7.87 -3.34
CA ARG A 169 -20.39 -9.19 -3.86
C ARG A 169 -19.18 -10.11 -3.68
N GLU A 170 -19.46 -11.41 -3.62
CA GLU A 170 -18.41 -12.42 -3.65
C GLU A 170 -18.21 -12.89 -5.09
N GLU A 171 -16.96 -12.84 -5.56
CA GLU A 171 -16.54 -13.44 -6.82
C GLU A 171 -15.62 -14.63 -6.55
N LYS A 172 -15.87 -15.74 -7.24
CA LYS A 172 -14.97 -16.90 -7.23
C LYS A 172 -14.12 -16.90 -8.48
N ASP A 173 -12.82 -17.03 -8.31
CA ASP A 173 -11.92 -17.25 -9.43
C ASP A 173 -12.01 -18.70 -9.95
N THR A 174 -11.29 -18.98 -11.04
CA THR A 174 -11.23 -20.30 -11.68
C THR A 174 -10.61 -21.38 -10.80
N ALA A 175 -9.87 -21.00 -9.74
CA ALA A 175 -9.30 -21.89 -8.74
C ALA A 175 -10.25 -22.10 -7.53
N GLY A 176 -11.44 -21.50 -7.55
CA GLY A 176 -12.44 -21.60 -6.48
C GLY A 176 -12.17 -20.69 -5.28
N LYS A 177 -11.19 -19.78 -5.37
CA LYS A 177 -10.91 -18.80 -4.34
C LYS A 177 -11.94 -17.69 -4.38
N THR A 178 -12.55 -17.41 -3.24
CA THR A 178 -13.53 -16.33 -3.10
C THR A 178 -12.82 -15.00 -2.87
N SER A 179 -13.32 -13.93 -3.46
CA SER A 179 -12.89 -12.56 -3.23
C SER A 179 -14.10 -11.66 -3.02
N LYS A 180 -13.98 -10.65 -2.18
CA LYS A 180 -15.02 -9.61 -2.05
C LYS A 180 -14.70 -8.48 -3.00
N VAL A 181 -15.63 -8.19 -3.89
CA VAL A 181 -15.58 -7.04 -4.80
C VAL A 181 -16.57 -6.00 -4.29
N TYR A 182 -16.06 -4.81 -3.99
CA TYR A 182 -16.87 -3.66 -3.66
C TYR A 182 -17.19 -2.88 -4.93
N SER A 183 -18.41 -2.35 -5.01
CA SER A 183 -18.86 -1.55 -6.14
C SER A 183 -19.53 -0.27 -5.66
N LEU A 184 -19.25 0.84 -6.33
CA LEU A 184 -19.87 2.14 -6.09
C LEU A 184 -20.91 2.42 -7.17
N THR A 185 -22.08 2.92 -6.79
CA THR A 185 -23.03 3.51 -7.73
C THR A 185 -22.86 5.02 -7.72
N ILE A 186 -22.51 5.61 -8.86
CA ILE A 186 -22.33 7.06 -9.03
C ILE A 186 -23.06 7.45 -10.32
N SER A 187 -23.96 8.43 -10.24
CA SER A 187 -24.82 8.84 -11.36
C SER A 187 -25.56 7.65 -12.00
N GLY A 188 -26.10 6.75 -11.17
CA GLY A 188 -26.81 5.54 -11.62
C GLY A 188 -25.94 4.45 -12.26
N THR A 189 -24.62 4.63 -12.39
CA THR A 189 -23.70 3.65 -12.99
C THR A 189 -22.89 2.93 -11.92
N VAL A 190 -22.76 1.60 -12.05
CA VAL A 190 -22.02 0.75 -11.12
C VAL A 190 -20.57 0.63 -11.57
N HIS A 191 -19.64 0.88 -10.64
CA HIS A 191 -18.20 0.80 -10.86
C HIS A 191 -17.54 -0.06 -9.78
N ASP A 192 -16.78 -1.06 -10.19
CA ASP A 192 -16.06 -1.93 -9.25
C ASP A 192 -14.78 -1.27 -8.76
N LEU A 193 -14.48 -1.45 -7.48
CA LEU A 193 -13.16 -1.14 -6.92
C LEU A 193 -12.15 -2.21 -7.36
N SER A 194 -10.91 -1.78 -7.58
CA SER A 194 -9.82 -2.73 -7.74
C SER A 194 -9.48 -3.43 -6.42
N ALA A 195 -8.56 -4.40 -6.44
CA ALA A 195 -8.14 -5.12 -5.23
C ALA A 195 -7.39 -4.23 -4.23
N HIS A 196 -6.71 -3.19 -4.71
CA HIS A 196 -5.89 -2.28 -3.91
C HIS A 196 -6.07 -0.83 -4.36
N PRO A 197 -7.30 -0.28 -4.30
CA PRO A 197 -7.54 1.07 -4.77
C PRO A 197 -6.83 2.03 -3.82
N ARG A 198 -6.28 3.11 -4.38
CA ARG A 198 -5.83 4.25 -3.58
C ARG A 198 -6.98 5.20 -3.38
N VAL A 199 -7.32 5.46 -2.13
CA VAL A 199 -8.44 6.30 -1.76
C VAL A 199 -7.93 7.42 -0.89
N LEU A 200 -8.28 8.66 -1.25
CA LEU A 200 -7.91 9.84 -0.51
C LEU A 200 -9.14 10.44 0.17
N GLN A 201 -8.93 10.98 1.37
CA GLN A 201 -9.93 11.73 2.13
C GLN A 201 -11.20 10.93 2.49
N ALA A 202 -11.07 9.61 2.60
CA ALA A 202 -12.15 8.75 3.08
C ALA A 202 -11.63 7.61 3.97
N ALA A 203 -12.54 7.04 4.76
CA ALA A 203 -12.26 5.90 5.61
C ALA A 203 -11.91 4.66 4.77
N VAL A 204 -11.15 3.73 5.33
CA VAL A 204 -10.79 2.47 4.66
C VAL A 204 -11.98 1.53 4.46
N ASP A 205 -13.09 1.75 5.15
CA ASP A 205 -14.32 0.96 5.00
C ASP A 205 -15.25 1.59 3.96
N PRO A 206 -15.46 0.95 2.78
CA PRO A 206 -16.32 1.48 1.74
C PRO A 206 -17.77 1.67 2.17
N ALA A 207 -18.27 0.94 3.17
CA ALA A 207 -19.64 1.10 3.65
C ALA A 207 -19.92 2.52 4.18
N GLN A 208 -18.86 3.27 4.54
CA GLN A 208 -18.96 4.65 5.03
C GLN A 208 -18.91 5.70 3.93
N TRP A 209 -18.87 5.30 2.65
CA TRP A 209 -18.74 6.22 1.52
C TRP A 209 -20.08 6.65 0.93
N GLU A 210 -21.18 5.96 1.26
CA GLU A 210 -22.51 6.38 0.82
C GLU A 210 -22.77 7.83 1.22
N GLY A 211 -23.21 8.61 0.24
CA GLY A 211 -23.48 10.03 0.41
C GLY A 211 -22.26 10.96 0.28
N LYS A 212 -21.03 10.44 0.28
CA LYS A 212 -19.83 11.25 0.04
C LYS A 212 -19.70 11.64 -1.43
N THR A 213 -18.99 12.73 -1.69
CA THR A 213 -18.73 13.24 -3.04
C THR A 213 -17.33 12.84 -3.50
N VAL A 214 -17.25 12.20 -4.66
CA VAL A 214 -16.01 11.94 -5.39
C VAL A 214 -15.68 13.16 -6.26
N GLU A 215 -14.51 13.76 -6.04
CA GLU A 215 -14.00 14.90 -6.81
C GLU A 215 -13.17 14.44 -8.00
N GLU A 216 -12.32 13.43 -7.80
CA GLU A 216 -11.56 12.79 -8.86
C GLU A 216 -11.67 11.27 -8.74
N ALA A 217 -11.77 10.60 -9.86
CA ALA A 217 -11.65 9.16 -9.93
C ALA A 217 -10.88 8.76 -11.19
N TRP A 218 -10.17 7.65 -11.10
CA TRP A 218 -9.47 7.09 -12.24
C TRP A 218 -9.67 5.58 -12.31
N LEU A 219 -9.98 5.13 -13.52
CA LEU A 219 -10.21 3.75 -13.87
C LEU A 219 -8.97 3.17 -14.52
N MET A 220 -8.69 1.90 -14.25
CA MET A 220 -7.75 1.08 -15.01
C MET A 220 -8.44 -0.18 -15.51
N ASN A 221 -7.97 -0.70 -16.63
CA ASN A 221 -8.40 -2.01 -17.11
C ASN A 221 -7.63 -3.12 -16.36
N VAL A 222 -8.33 -3.88 -15.53
CA VAL A 222 -7.80 -5.03 -14.78
C VAL A 222 -8.51 -6.28 -15.28
N ALA A 223 -7.75 -7.23 -15.83
CA ALA A 223 -8.29 -8.48 -16.39
C ALA A 223 -9.45 -8.28 -17.39
N GLY A 224 -9.38 -7.24 -18.21
CA GLY A 224 -10.39 -6.93 -19.23
C GLY A 224 -11.60 -6.13 -18.73
N LYS A 225 -11.63 -5.73 -17.44
CA LYS A 225 -12.71 -4.93 -16.86
C LYS A 225 -12.19 -3.59 -16.33
N PRO A 226 -12.88 -2.47 -16.58
CA PRO A 226 -12.55 -1.20 -15.94
C PRO A 226 -12.87 -1.26 -14.44
N GLN A 227 -11.90 -0.91 -13.61
CA GLN A 227 -12.03 -0.86 -12.15
C GLN A 227 -11.50 0.48 -11.62
N LEU A 228 -12.14 1.02 -10.60
CA LEU A 228 -11.72 2.20 -9.87
C LEU A 228 -10.42 1.88 -9.13
N GLN A 229 -9.34 2.55 -9.52
CA GLN A 229 -8.00 2.34 -9.00
C GLN A 229 -7.55 3.49 -8.09
N LEU A 230 -8.00 4.71 -8.37
CA LEU A 230 -7.67 5.91 -7.60
C LEU A 230 -8.94 6.74 -7.42
N ILE A 231 -9.22 7.15 -6.19
CA ILE A 231 -10.42 7.91 -5.83
C ILE A 231 -10.04 9.01 -4.85
N LEU A 232 -10.40 10.25 -5.16
CA LEU A 232 -10.30 11.40 -4.26
C LEU A 232 -11.72 11.81 -3.87
N PHE A 233 -12.03 11.74 -2.58
CA PHE A 233 -13.26 12.29 -2.04
C PHE A 233 -13.07 13.77 -1.69
N ALA A 234 -14.17 14.51 -1.73
CA ALA A 234 -14.24 15.87 -1.21
C ALA A 234 -13.90 15.89 0.28
N LYS A 235 -13.11 16.87 0.69
CA LYS A 235 -12.73 17.03 2.08
C LYS A 235 -13.97 17.30 2.94
N SER A 236 -14.30 16.38 3.84
CA SER A 236 -15.33 16.66 4.84
C SER A 236 -14.87 17.81 5.73
N ALA A 237 -15.72 18.82 5.92
CA ALA A 237 -15.47 19.93 6.84
C ALA A 237 -15.15 19.45 8.28
N ASP A 238 -15.67 18.27 8.64
CA ASP A 238 -15.51 17.65 9.97
C ASP A 238 -14.21 16.83 10.15
N ALA A 239 -13.38 16.67 9.11
CA ALA A 239 -12.19 15.81 9.15
C ALA A 239 -10.91 16.50 9.67
N SER A 240 -11.00 17.72 10.20
CA SER A 240 -9.84 18.45 10.75
C SER A 240 -9.48 18.09 12.20
N GLY A 241 -10.12 17.08 12.80
CA GLY A 241 -10.01 16.83 14.25
C GLY A 241 -9.77 15.40 14.73
N GLN A 242 -9.50 14.42 13.87
CA GLN A 242 -9.23 13.04 14.31
C GLN A 242 -7.78 12.64 14.05
N SER A 243 -6.85 13.41 14.62
CA SER A 243 -5.61 12.83 15.11
C SER A 243 -5.97 12.00 16.35
N ALA A 244 -6.04 10.68 16.21
CA ALA A 244 -6.16 9.78 17.34
C ALA A 244 -4.90 9.91 18.21
N GLN A 245 -4.98 10.80 19.19
CA GLN A 245 -4.02 10.89 20.28
C GLN A 245 -4.24 9.64 21.15
N PRO A 246 -3.22 8.79 21.42
CA PRO A 246 -3.42 7.66 22.32
C PRO A 246 -3.79 8.21 23.71
N GLU A 247 -4.90 7.70 24.25
CA GLU A 247 -5.37 8.01 25.60
C GLU A 247 -4.23 7.81 26.60
N LYS A 248 -3.81 8.91 27.20
CA LYS A 248 -2.88 8.91 28.32
C LYS A 248 -3.65 8.36 29.52
N ALA A 249 -3.32 7.13 29.94
CA ALA A 249 -3.82 6.57 31.17
C ALA A 249 -3.47 7.50 32.36
N PRO A 250 -4.36 7.65 33.35
CA PRO A 250 -4.15 8.56 34.46
C PRO A 250 -2.98 8.09 35.34
N THR A 251 -2.04 9.00 35.56
CA THR A 251 -0.94 8.87 36.52
C THR A 251 -1.49 8.75 37.93
N ALA A 252 -1.20 7.63 38.60
CA ALA A 252 -1.31 7.51 40.04
C ALA A 252 0.06 7.86 40.66
N ASP A 253 0.04 8.87 41.52
CA ASP A 253 1.13 9.31 42.38
C ASP A 253 1.78 8.15 43.16
N HIS A 254 3.10 8.06 43.16
CA HIS A 254 3.84 7.60 44.35
C HIS A 254 5.22 8.28 44.44
N ALA A 255 5.48 8.75 45.65
CA ALA A 255 6.58 9.62 46.05
C ALA A 255 7.96 8.96 45.99
N HIS A 256 8.97 9.78 45.69
CA HIS A 256 10.38 9.47 45.85
C HIS A 256 10.78 9.36 47.33
N ALA A 257 11.41 8.26 47.72
CA ALA A 257 12.30 8.19 48.87
C ALA A 257 13.37 7.08 48.68
N GLY A 258 14.63 7.50 48.55
CA GLY A 258 15.78 6.95 49.29
C GLY A 258 16.40 5.59 48.95
N HIS A 259 17.73 5.64 48.77
CA HIS A 259 18.78 4.65 49.12
C HIS A 259 19.30 3.61 48.09
N THR A 260 20.47 3.98 47.54
CA THR A 260 21.80 3.32 47.56
C THR A 260 21.97 1.79 47.69
N ASP A 261 22.75 1.28 46.73
CA ASP A 261 23.75 0.19 46.74
C ASP A 261 23.34 -1.25 47.11
N HIS A 262 23.52 -2.20 46.17
CA HIS A 262 24.44 -3.33 46.31
C HIS A 262 24.51 -4.20 45.03
N ALA A 263 25.70 -4.76 44.80
CA ALA A 263 26.08 -5.60 43.67
C ALA A 263 25.72 -7.08 43.84
N ALA A 264 25.52 -7.75 42.69
CA ALA A 264 25.76 -9.17 42.35
C ALA A 264 25.07 -10.28 43.16
N ALA A 265 24.16 -11.04 42.53
CA ALA A 265 24.38 -12.43 42.07
C ALA A 265 23.08 -13.18 41.70
N ALA A 266 23.12 -13.80 40.52
CA ALA A 266 22.53 -15.07 40.05
C ALA A 266 21.14 -15.62 40.50
N SER A 267 20.44 -16.09 39.45
CA SER A 267 19.53 -17.25 39.34
C SER A 267 18.06 -17.08 39.75
N GLY A 268 17.18 -17.48 38.81
CA GLY A 268 15.75 -17.65 39.01
C GLY A 268 14.97 -17.54 37.70
N ASP A 269 14.81 -18.67 36.99
CA ASP A 269 13.81 -18.90 35.95
C ASP A 269 12.43 -18.40 36.37
N GLU A 270 11.63 -17.87 35.43
CA GLU A 270 10.22 -18.25 35.17
C GLU A 270 9.72 -17.56 33.88
N THR A 271 9.92 -18.21 32.73
CA THR A 271 9.17 -17.90 31.50
C THR A 271 7.77 -18.50 31.60
N GLY A 272 6.78 -17.69 32.00
CA GLY A 272 5.37 -18.02 31.91
C GLY A 272 4.84 -17.98 30.46
N ALA A 273 5.22 -18.96 29.63
CA ALA A 273 4.60 -19.18 28.34
C ALA A 273 3.35 -20.07 28.51
N SER A 274 2.20 -19.54 28.11
CA SER A 274 0.90 -20.23 28.09
C SER A 274 1.00 -21.62 27.42
N MET A 275 0.87 -22.69 28.21
CA MET A 275 0.92 -24.11 27.79
C MET A 275 -0.37 -24.61 27.11
N VAL A 276 -1.23 -23.72 26.62
CA VAL A 276 -2.47 -24.11 25.94
C VAL A 276 -2.24 -24.69 24.52
N PRO A 277 -1.30 -24.20 23.70
CA PRO A 277 -1.09 -24.77 22.35
C PRO A 277 -0.41 -26.15 22.37
N LEU A 278 0.47 -26.40 23.35
CA LEU A 278 1.29 -27.63 23.41
C LEU A 278 0.45 -28.85 23.81
N VAL A 279 -0.49 -28.69 24.75
CA VAL A 279 -1.38 -29.78 25.19
C VAL A 279 -2.32 -30.21 24.05
N VAL A 280 -2.81 -29.27 23.24
CA VAL A 280 -3.65 -29.58 22.07
C VAL A 280 -2.88 -30.37 21.01
N ALA A 281 -1.61 -30.02 20.77
CA ALA A 281 -0.76 -30.74 19.80
C ALA A 281 -0.47 -32.20 20.24
N ILE A 282 -0.22 -32.42 21.53
CA ILE A 282 0.06 -33.76 22.08
C ILE A 282 -1.19 -34.66 22.02
N VAL A 283 -2.38 -34.12 22.33
CA VAL A 283 -3.64 -34.88 22.25
C VAL A 283 -3.97 -35.26 20.80
N LEU A 284 -3.75 -34.35 19.84
CA LEU A 284 -3.95 -34.66 18.41
C LEU A 284 -2.99 -35.73 17.90
N LEU A 285 -1.72 -35.69 18.32
CA LEU A 285 -0.74 -36.72 17.95
C LEU A 285 -1.08 -38.10 18.55
N ALA A 286 -1.56 -38.15 19.79
CA ALA A 286 -1.98 -39.40 20.42
C ALA A 286 -3.23 -39.99 19.74
N LEU A 287 -4.19 -39.16 19.34
CA LEU A 287 -5.40 -39.61 18.64
C LEU A 287 -5.09 -40.12 17.22
N VAL A 288 -4.22 -39.43 16.48
CA VAL A 288 -3.78 -39.86 15.14
C VAL A 288 -2.93 -41.13 15.23
N GLY A 289 -2.02 -41.21 16.19
CA GLY A 289 -1.19 -42.40 16.43
C GLY A 289 -2.01 -43.62 16.83
N GLY A 290 -2.97 -43.46 17.74
CA GLY A 290 -3.88 -44.53 18.17
C GLY A 290 -4.78 -45.03 17.04
N TRP A 291 -5.29 -44.13 16.20
CA TRP A 291 -6.11 -44.50 15.04
C TRP A 291 -5.33 -45.25 13.97
N LEU A 292 -4.09 -44.82 13.66
CA LEU A 292 -3.22 -45.52 12.72
C LEU A 292 -2.81 -46.92 13.20
N PHE A 293 -2.60 -47.10 14.50
CA PHE A 293 -2.28 -48.41 15.08
C PHE A 293 -3.49 -49.36 15.10
N ALA A 294 -4.70 -48.84 15.40
CA ALA A 294 -5.93 -49.63 15.37
C ALA A 294 -6.29 -50.10 13.95
N ARG A 295 -5.94 -49.31 12.92
CA ARG A 295 -6.21 -49.63 11.52
C ARG A 295 -5.23 -50.65 10.91
N ARG A 296 -4.05 -50.84 11.50
CA ARG A 296 -3.09 -51.89 11.08
C ARG A 296 -3.37 -53.27 11.68
N ARG A 297 -4.31 -53.38 12.63
CA ARG A 297 -4.69 -54.64 13.30
C ARG A 297 -6.06 -55.20 12.88
N LYS A 298 -6.66 -54.68 11.80
CA LYS A 298 -7.85 -55.26 11.16
C LYS A 298 -7.58 -55.53 9.70
#